data_AF-A0ABD4Q7C5-F1
#
_entry.id   AF-A0ABD4Q7C5-F1
#
_cell.length_a   1.000
_cell.length_b   1.000
_cell.length_c   1.000
_cell.angle_alpha   90.00
_cell.angle_beta   90.00
_cell.angle_gamma   90.00
#
_symmetry.space_group_name_H-M   'P 1'
#
loop_
_entity.id
_entity.type
_entity.pdbx_description
1 polymer ?
#
loop_
_entity_poly.entity_id
_entity_poly.type
_entity_poly.pdbx_seq_one_letter_code
_entity_poly.pdbx_strand_id
1 'polypeptide(L)'
;NYISKKAETNRITGISSKPPILLTPFFPTYFFPTHSDRQEENIWINMHYIENVKELKNRKSKIIFANGDSLTLNVSFHSLWHQYTNAIIYYY
;
A
#
# COMPACT_ATOMS: atom_id res chain seq x y z
N ASN A 1 -1.93 10.32 -14.86
CA ASN A 1 -3.06 10.65 -13.95
C ASN A 1 -3.37 9.41 -13.10
N TYR A 2 -3.73 9.58 -11.81
CA TYR A 2 -4.07 8.49 -10.89
C TYR A 2 -5.19 7.56 -11.41
N ILE A 3 -6.22 8.11 -12.07
CA ILE A 3 -7.33 7.31 -12.62
C ILE A 3 -6.83 6.28 -13.64
N SER A 4 -5.87 6.65 -14.48
CA SER A 4 -5.27 5.74 -15.46
C SER A 4 -4.50 4.60 -14.78
N LYS A 5 -3.76 4.91 -13.71
CA LYS A 5 -3.03 3.89 -12.92
C LYS A 5 -3.99 2.93 -12.23
N LYS A 6 -5.11 3.44 -11.69
CA LYS A 6 -6.19 2.64 -11.11
C LYS A 6 -6.77 1.64 -12.10
N ALA A 7 -7.05 2.11 -13.32
CA ALA A 7 -7.59 1.27 -14.39
C ALA A 7 -6.58 0.21 -14.85
N GLU A 8 -5.30 0.56 -14.92
CA GLU A 8 -4.21 -0.36 -15.27
C GLU A 8 -4.08 -1.50 -14.25
N THR A 9 -4.00 -1.19 -12.96
CA THR A 9 -3.91 -2.20 -11.91
C THR A 9 -5.11 -3.14 -11.92
N ASN A 10 -6.33 -2.60 -12.08
CA ASN A 10 -7.53 -3.41 -12.20
C ASN A 10 -7.47 -4.36 -13.40
N ARG A 11 -7.07 -3.85 -14.57
CA ARG A 11 -6.95 -4.65 -15.79
C ARG A 11 -5.96 -5.81 -15.64
N ILE A 12 -4.88 -5.61 -14.88
CA ILE A 12 -3.81 -6.60 -14.73
C ILE A 12 -4.12 -7.61 -13.61
N THR A 13 -4.66 -7.14 -12.48
CA THR A 13 -4.77 -7.95 -11.24
C THR A 13 -6.21 -8.22 -10.80
N GLY A 14 -7.20 -7.56 -11.40
CA GLY A 14 -8.58 -7.56 -10.94
C GLY A 14 -8.83 -6.69 -9.68
N ILE A 15 -7.80 -6.07 -9.10
CA ILE A 15 -7.94 -5.26 -7.88
C ILE A 15 -8.62 -3.94 -8.22
N SER A 16 -9.82 -3.73 -7.68
CA SER A 16 -10.67 -2.56 -7.96
C SER A 16 -10.78 -1.55 -6.81
N SER A 17 -10.68 -2.05 -5.58
CA SER A 17 -10.82 -1.25 -4.36
C SER A 17 -9.45 -0.94 -3.78
N LYS A 18 -9.16 0.36 -3.60
CA LYS A 18 -7.88 0.86 -3.08
C LYS A 18 -6.66 0.24 -3.77
N PRO A 19 -6.62 0.22 -5.12
CA PRO A 19 -5.57 -0.53 -5.81
C PRO A 19 -4.19 0.10 -5.54
N PRO A 20 -3.14 -0.74 -5.46
CA PRO A 20 -1.78 -0.26 -5.54
C PRO A 20 -1.52 0.40 -6.90
N ILE A 21 -0.47 1.19 -7.02
CA ILE A 21 -0.08 1.85 -8.26
C ILE A 21 1.39 1.59 -8.58
N LEU A 22 1.68 1.36 -9.86
CA LEU A 22 3.03 1.40 -10.41
C LEU A 22 3.35 2.87 -10.69
N LEU A 23 4.29 3.47 -9.95
CA LEU A 23 4.63 4.88 -10.13
C LEU A 23 5.35 5.10 -11.46
N THR A 24 6.36 4.28 -11.73
CA THR A 24 7.22 4.34 -12.92
C THR A 24 7.67 2.93 -13.34
N PRO A 25 7.64 2.61 -14.64
CA PRO A 25 8.08 1.31 -15.15
C PRO A 25 9.61 1.20 -15.28
N PHE A 26 10.35 2.31 -15.29
CA PHE A 26 11.81 2.31 -15.48
C PHE A 26 12.55 1.65 -14.31
N PHE A 27 12.03 1.85 -13.11
CA PHE A 27 12.47 1.23 -11.87
C PHE A 27 11.18 0.83 -11.15
N PRO A 28 10.74 -0.43 -11.26
CA PRO A 28 9.41 -0.85 -10.84
C PRO A 28 9.18 -0.45 -9.39
N THR A 29 8.41 0.62 -9.20
CA THR A 29 8.20 1.25 -7.89
C THR A 29 6.71 1.22 -7.59
N TYR A 30 6.33 0.31 -6.70
CA TYR A 30 4.95 0.07 -6.35
C TYR A 30 4.60 0.74 -5.04
N PHE A 31 3.47 1.45 -5.04
CA PHE A 31 2.90 2.04 -3.85
C PHE A 31 1.52 1.44 -3.58
N PHE A 32 1.18 1.24 -2.31
CA PHE A 32 -0.20 0.95 -1.90
C PHE A 32 -0.77 2.03 -1.01
N PRO A 33 -2.10 2.24 -1.06
CA PRO A 33 -2.77 3.18 -0.19
C PRO A 33 -3.07 2.56 1.18
N THR A 34 -3.00 3.36 2.24
CA THR A 34 -3.43 2.92 3.59
C THR A 34 -4.94 2.97 3.77
N HIS A 35 -5.60 3.91 3.09
CA HIS A 35 -7.04 4.16 3.17
C HIS A 35 -7.65 4.28 1.76
N SER A 36 -8.91 4.73 1.69
CA SER A 36 -9.49 5.11 0.40
C SER A 36 -8.83 6.38 -0.10
N ASP A 37 -8.69 6.53 -1.42
CA ASP A 37 -8.23 7.76 -2.09
C ASP A 37 -9.10 8.99 -1.79
N ARG A 38 -10.31 8.77 -1.25
CA ARG A 38 -11.23 9.80 -0.78
C ARG A 38 -11.02 10.26 0.67
N GLN A 39 -10.12 9.61 1.41
CA GLN A 39 -9.85 9.90 2.83
C GLN A 39 -8.58 10.74 2.94
N GLU A 40 -8.62 11.81 3.75
CA GLU A 40 -7.46 12.69 3.96
C GLU A 40 -6.31 11.97 4.69
N GLU A 41 -6.63 10.99 5.54
CA GLU A 41 -5.65 10.14 6.23
C GLU A 41 -4.96 9.13 5.30
N ASN A 42 -5.34 9.09 4.02
CA ASN A 42 -4.72 8.20 3.06
C ASN A 42 -3.29 8.65 2.75
N ILE A 43 -2.36 7.73 2.91
CA ILE A 43 -0.99 7.89 2.47
C ILE A 43 -0.60 6.73 1.58
N TRP A 44 0.40 6.97 0.74
CA TRP A 44 0.93 5.97 -0.19
C TRP A 44 2.28 5.50 0.32
N ILE A 45 2.43 4.18 0.42
CA ILE A 45 3.64 3.57 0.98
C ILE A 45 4.32 2.75 -0.09
N ASN A 46 5.61 3.01 -0.27
CA ASN A 46 6.45 2.22 -1.16
C ASN A 46 6.65 0.83 -0.56
N MET A 47 6.16 -0.20 -1.24
CA MET A 47 6.17 -1.56 -0.71
C MET A 47 7.59 -2.14 -0.58
N HIS A 48 8.54 -1.67 -1.38
CA HIS A 48 9.90 -2.25 -1.46
C HIS A 48 10.74 -1.96 -0.22
N TYR A 49 10.39 -0.94 0.56
CA TYR A 49 11.14 -0.54 1.75
C TYR A 49 10.53 -1.07 3.04
N ILE A 50 9.46 -1.86 2.98
CA ILE A 50 8.83 -2.43 4.16
C ILE A 50 9.64 -3.65 4.61
N GLU A 51 10.17 -3.57 5.83
CA GLU A 51 10.79 -4.71 6.50
C GLU A 51 9.74 -5.54 7.24
N ASN A 52 8.81 -4.89 7.94
CA ASN A 52 7.81 -5.58 8.75
C ASN A 52 6.54 -4.74 8.96
N VAL A 53 5.41 -5.41 9.18
CA VAL A 53 4.14 -4.82 9.60
C VAL A 53 3.71 -5.47 10.91
N LYS A 54 3.45 -4.67 11.94
CA LYS A 54 3.05 -5.14 13.27
C LYS A 54 1.65 -4.65 13.63
N GLU A 55 0.88 -5.52 14.27
CA GLU A 55 -0.38 -5.14 14.89
C GLU A 55 -0.13 -4.36 16.19
N LEU A 56 -0.94 -3.33 16.42
CA LEU A 56 -0.98 -2.56 17.65
C LEU A 56 -2.39 -2.58 18.25
N LYS A 57 -2.52 -2.15 19.51
CA LYS A 57 -3.82 -1.97 20.18
C LYS A 57 -4.65 -0.89 19.48
N ASN A 58 -5.97 -0.90 19.74
CA ASN A 58 -6.93 0.09 19.24
C ASN A 58 -7.02 0.19 17.70
N ARG A 59 -6.96 -0.96 17.02
CA ARG A 59 -7.04 -1.05 15.54
C ARG A 59 -5.99 -0.19 14.83
N LYS A 60 -4.79 -0.11 15.41
CA LYS A 60 -3.63 0.54 14.81
C LYS A 60 -2.65 -0.50 14.30
N SER A 61 -1.75 -0.06 13.44
CA SER A 61 -0.66 -0.87 12.92
C SER A 61 0.61 -0.04 12.82
N LYS A 62 1.75 -0.72 12.82
CA LYS A 62 3.07 -0.12 12.69
C LYS A 62 3.81 -0.74 11.52
N ILE A 63 4.29 0.11 10.63
CA ILE A 63 5.23 -0.28 9.58
C ILE A 63 6.63 -0.01 10.08
N ILE A 64 7.52 -0.96 9.85
CA ILE A 64 8.96 -0.84 10.07
C ILE A 64 9.61 -0.91 8.70
N PHE A 65 10.43 0.09 8.38
CA PHE A 65 11.13 0.21 7.11
C PHE A 65 12.54 -0.39 7.22
N ALA A 66 13.11 -0.78 6.09
CA ALA A 66 14.43 -1.41 6.01
C ALA A 66 15.59 -0.55 6.57
N ASN A 67 15.39 0.77 6.73
CA ASN A 67 16.36 1.66 7.36
C ASN A 67 16.17 1.79 8.89
N GLY A 68 15.25 1.02 9.49
CA GLY A 68 14.93 1.06 10.91
C GLY A 68 13.88 2.11 11.32
N ASP A 69 13.49 3.01 10.41
CA ASP A 69 12.40 3.96 10.67
C ASP A 69 11.07 3.24 10.81
N SER A 70 10.11 3.91 11.45
CA SER A 70 8.79 3.33 11.60
C SER A 70 7.66 4.34 11.59
N LEU A 71 6.50 3.89 11.11
CA LEU A 71 5.30 4.69 10.97
C LEU A 71 4.11 3.99 11.63
N THR A 72 3.45 4.68 12.55
CA THR A 72 2.22 4.19 13.18
C THR A 72 1.01 4.77 12.47
N LEU A 73 0.04 3.92 12.13
CA LEU A 73 -1.13 4.27 11.35
C LEU A 73 -2.43 3.90 12.08
N ASN A 74 -3.46 4.71 11.90
CA ASN A 74 -4.82 4.46 12.41
C ASN A 74 -5.59 3.49 11.50
N VAL A 75 -4.95 2.39 11.10
CA VAL A 75 -5.55 1.33 10.28
C VAL A 75 -5.26 -0.02 10.92
N SER A 76 -6.24 -0.91 10.87
CA SER A 76 -6.08 -2.25 11.43
C SER A 76 -4.97 -3.03 10.70
N PHE A 77 -4.28 -3.91 11.41
CA PHE A 77 -3.26 -4.78 10.82
C PHE A 77 -3.80 -5.54 9.60
N HIS A 78 -4.98 -6.16 9.72
CA HIS A 78 -5.58 -6.93 8.64
C HIS A 78 -5.83 -6.08 7.38
N SER A 79 -6.37 -4.87 7.55
CA SER A 79 -6.60 -3.97 6.42
C SER A 79 -5.30 -3.54 5.76
N LEU A 80 -4.28 -3.18 6.55
CA LEU A 80 -2.99 -2.74 6.02
C LEU A 80 -2.24 -3.88 5.34
N TRP A 81 -2.22 -5.06 5.95
CA TRP A 81 -1.60 -6.26 5.40
C TRP A 81 -2.22 -6.66 4.06
N HIS A 82 -3.54 -6.56 3.93
CA HIS A 82 -4.23 -6.77 2.66
C HIS A 82 -3.79 -5.76 1.59
N GLN A 83 -3.64 -4.47 1.92
CA GLN A 83 -3.16 -3.47 0.94
C GLN A 83 -1.70 -3.71 0.53
N TYR A 84 -0.85 -4.10 1.49
CA TYR A 84 0.52 -4.47 1.21
C TYR A 84 0.60 -5.72 0.31
N THR A 85 -0.18 -6.75 0.61
CA THR A 85 -0.26 -7.99 -0.18
C THR A 85 -0.76 -7.72 -1.59
N ASN A 86 -1.75 -6.84 -1.76
CA ASN A 86 -2.22 -6.40 -3.06
C ASN A 86 -1.11 -5.78 -3.91
N ALA A 87 -0.21 -5.00 -3.32
CA ALA A 87 0.95 -4.44 -4.04
C ALA A 87 1.94 -5.53 -4.45
N ILE A 88 2.18 -6.51 -3.56
CA ILE A 88 3.01 -7.68 -3.88
C ILE A 88 2.42 -8.45 -5.06
N ILE A 89 1.09 -8.69 -5.06
CA ILE A 89 0.39 -9.34 -6.17
C ILE A 89 0.51 -8.53 -7.47
N TYR A 90 0.50 -7.19 -7.41
CA TYR A 90 0.67 -6.38 -8.61
C TYR A 90 2.12 -6.35 -9.13
N TYR A 91 3.08 -6.67 -8.27
CA TYR A 91 4.50 -6.70 -8.62
C TYR A 91 4.93 -8.01 -9.29
N TYR A 92 4.36 -9.15 -8.89
CA TYR A 92 4.64 -10.47 -9.45
C TYR A 92 3.73 -10.79 -10.65
#